data_AF-A0A960NZU4-F1
#
_entry.id   AF-A0A960NZU4-F1
#
_cell.length_a   1.000
_cell.length_b   1.000
_cell.length_c   1.000
_cell.angle_alpha   90.00
_cell.angle_beta   90.00
_cell.angle_gamma   90.00
#
_symmetry.space_group_name_H-M   'P 1'
#
loop_
_entity.id
_entity.type
_entity.pdbx_description
1 polymer ?
#
loop_
_entity_poly.entity_id
_entity_poly.type
_entity_poly.pdbx_seq_one_letter_code
_entity_poly.pdbx_strand_id
1 'polypeptide(L)'
;MTKTAEVHDLEVPEVPTDQAALVPTLEARAEAIRVISTEAHLVEAREILHLVSDYKSAVKKTFAEPKDMAHKLHKTIVAREKEALEPAEKIEGEVRAALKAHAEKLEEERRAAERAAAEEAAKRVAEQQARLAEAEALRAAGEEEVAEEVIEEASALFTDPMMAAPAPEAPKVSGLSTRKRYVFEVVDAARIPRRFLVVDRAAVQEIVNRSGEAAESIIPGIKVKTEFVPVLR
;
A
#
# COMPACT_ATOMS: atom_id res chain seq x y z
N MET A 1 -2.49 -41.43 -11.59
CA MET A 1 -3.73 -41.30 -12.36
C MET A 1 -4.01 -39.81 -12.55
N THR A 2 -3.42 -39.22 -13.58
CA THR A 2 -3.60 -37.81 -13.93
C THR A 2 -4.96 -37.65 -14.58
N LYS A 3 -5.90 -37.05 -13.85
CA LYS A 3 -7.21 -36.65 -14.39
C LYS A 3 -6.93 -35.57 -15.44
N THR A 4 -6.77 -35.98 -16.69
CA THR A 4 -6.75 -35.10 -17.86
C THR A 4 -7.97 -34.21 -17.73
N ALA A 5 -7.74 -32.93 -17.45
CA ALA A 5 -8.81 -31.95 -17.41
C ALA A 5 -9.42 -31.94 -18.80
N GLU A 6 -10.65 -32.42 -18.92
CA GLU A 6 -11.47 -32.22 -20.11
C GLU A 6 -11.40 -30.74 -20.42
N VAL A 7 -10.78 -30.42 -21.55
CA VAL A 7 -10.82 -29.09 -22.14
C VAL A 7 -12.29 -28.88 -22.46
N HIS A 8 -13.03 -28.26 -21.55
CA HIS A 8 -14.36 -27.77 -21.87
C HIS A 8 -14.13 -26.67 -22.90
N ASP A 9 -14.42 -26.98 -24.16
CA ASP A 9 -14.55 -25.95 -25.18
C ASP A 9 -15.63 -25.00 -24.68
N LEU A 10 -15.18 -23.84 -24.20
CA LEU A 10 -16.05 -22.72 -23.88
C LEU A 10 -16.49 -22.12 -25.21
N GLU A 11 -17.45 -22.76 -25.85
CA GLU A 11 -18.14 -22.18 -27.00
C GLU A 11 -18.88 -20.93 -26.52
N VAL A 12 -18.52 -19.79 -27.09
CA VAL A 12 -19.21 -18.53 -26.84
C VAL A 12 -20.50 -18.58 -27.63
N PRO A 13 -21.68 -18.64 -26.99
CA PRO A 13 -22.93 -18.74 -27.71
C PRO A 13 -23.15 -17.47 -28.53
N GLU A 14 -23.58 -17.64 -29.78
CA GLU A 14 -24.07 -16.53 -30.58
C GLU A 14 -25.44 -16.09 -30.05
N VAL A 15 -25.73 -14.78 -30.14
CA VAL A 15 -27.08 -14.30 -29.85
C VAL A 15 -28.01 -14.88 -30.92
N PRO A 16 -29.14 -15.52 -30.56
CA PRO A 16 -30.06 -16.08 -31.54
C PRO A 16 -30.44 -15.04 -32.60
N THR A 17 -30.36 -15.41 -33.88
CA THR A 17 -30.59 -14.51 -35.03
C THR A 17 -31.92 -13.76 -34.94
N ASP A 18 -32.97 -14.41 -34.42
CA ASP A 18 -34.30 -13.82 -34.22
C ASP A 18 -34.31 -12.69 -33.18
N GLN A 19 -33.45 -12.78 -32.15
CA GLN A 19 -33.31 -11.73 -31.15
C GLN A 19 -32.47 -10.56 -31.69
N ALA A 20 -31.40 -10.85 -32.45
CA ALA A 20 -30.58 -9.82 -33.07
C ALA A 20 -31.36 -8.99 -34.11
N ALA A 21 -32.29 -9.62 -34.84
CA ALA A 21 -33.14 -8.96 -35.82
C ALA A 21 -34.17 -7.99 -35.22
N LEU A 22 -34.49 -8.09 -33.91
CA LEU A 22 -35.42 -7.18 -33.23
C LEU A 22 -34.83 -5.79 -32.98
N VAL A 23 -33.51 -5.69 -32.81
CA VAL A 23 -32.81 -4.43 -32.50
C VAL A 23 -33.03 -3.35 -33.58
N PRO A 24 -32.78 -3.59 -34.89
CA PRO A 24 -32.98 -2.55 -35.91
C PRO A 24 -34.45 -2.12 -36.02
N THR A 25 -35.40 -3.01 -35.77
CA THR A 25 -36.83 -2.65 -35.75
C THR A 25 -37.17 -1.76 -34.54
N LEU A 26 -36.62 -2.05 -33.36
CA LEU A 26 -36.81 -1.23 -32.17
C LEU A 26 -36.11 0.14 -32.30
N GLU A 27 -34.95 0.19 -32.96
CA GLU A 27 -34.26 1.44 -33.29
C GLU A 27 -35.11 2.34 -34.19
N ALA A 28 -35.66 1.79 -35.28
CA ALA A 28 -36.53 2.53 -36.18
C ALA A 28 -37.80 3.06 -35.47
N ARG A 29 -38.40 2.25 -34.58
CA ARG A 29 -39.54 2.67 -33.76
C ARG A 29 -39.16 3.77 -32.76
N ALA A 30 -38.00 3.66 -32.13
CA ALA A 30 -37.50 4.67 -31.20
C ALA A 30 -37.20 6.01 -31.91
N GLU A 31 -36.68 5.95 -33.13
CA GLU A 31 -36.42 7.14 -33.95
C GLU A 31 -37.72 7.86 -34.35
N ALA A 32 -38.78 7.11 -34.66
CA ALA A 32 -40.10 7.66 -34.98
C ALA A 32 -40.70 8.48 -33.82
N ILE A 33 -40.36 8.16 -32.57
CA ILE A 33 -40.85 8.86 -31.36
C ILE A 33 -39.77 9.72 -30.68
N ARG A 34 -38.72 10.11 -31.41
CA ARG A 34 -37.59 10.90 -30.86
C ARG A 34 -38.02 12.18 -30.14
N VAL A 35 -39.15 12.76 -30.53
CA VAL A 35 -39.81 13.85 -29.80
C VAL A 35 -41.10 13.34 -29.18
N ILE A 36 -41.11 13.23 -27.86
CA ILE A 36 -42.31 12.80 -27.11
C ILE A 36 -43.18 14.03 -26.86
N SER A 37 -44.27 14.15 -27.61
CA SER A 37 -45.19 15.30 -27.54
C SER A 37 -46.65 14.90 -27.31
N THR A 38 -46.98 13.61 -27.40
CA THR A 38 -48.35 13.08 -27.25
C THR A 38 -48.39 11.93 -26.26
N GLU A 39 -49.58 11.65 -25.71
CA GLU A 39 -49.79 10.50 -24.83
C GLU A 39 -49.55 9.17 -25.56
N ALA A 40 -49.84 9.11 -26.87
CA ALA A 40 -49.50 7.95 -27.70
C ALA A 40 -47.98 7.71 -27.76
N HIS A 41 -47.15 8.76 -27.86
CA HIS A 41 -45.69 8.62 -27.81
C HIS A 41 -45.21 8.10 -26.46
N LEU A 42 -45.90 8.45 -25.35
CA LEU A 42 -45.57 7.93 -24.01
C LEU A 42 -45.87 6.43 -23.89
N VAL A 43 -47.01 5.98 -24.42
CA VAL A 43 -47.37 4.55 -24.45
C VAL A 43 -46.38 3.76 -25.31
N GLU A 44 -46.07 4.26 -26.50
CA GLU A 44 -45.11 3.60 -27.40
C GLU A 44 -43.69 3.59 -26.82
N ALA A 45 -43.24 4.69 -26.20
CA ALA A 45 -41.95 4.74 -25.51
C ALA A 45 -41.85 3.67 -24.41
N ARG A 46 -42.92 3.50 -23.61
CA ARG A 46 -42.99 2.47 -22.58
C ARG A 46 -42.89 1.06 -23.17
N GLU A 47 -43.60 0.78 -24.26
CA GLU A 47 -43.56 -0.52 -24.92
C GLU A 47 -42.17 -0.84 -25.48
N ILE A 48 -41.53 0.12 -26.16
CA ILE A 48 -40.16 -0.04 -26.67
C ILE A 48 -39.20 -0.32 -25.51
N LEU A 49 -39.34 0.42 -24.40
CA LEU A 49 -38.51 0.21 -23.22
C LEU A 49 -38.68 -1.20 -22.61
N HIS A 50 -39.89 -1.74 -22.56
CA HIS A 50 -40.14 -3.12 -22.12
C HIS A 50 -39.49 -4.14 -23.07
N LEU A 51 -39.69 -4.01 -24.39
CA LEU A 51 -39.11 -4.92 -25.38
C LEU A 51 -37.58 -4.91 -25.34
N VAL A 52 -36.97 -3.73 -25.17
CA VAL A 52 -35.52 -3.59 -25.00
C VAL A 52 -35.06 -4.24 -23.69
N SER A 53 -35.82 -4.12 -22.61
CA SER A 53 -35.52 -4.77 -21.32
C SER A 53 -35.56 -6.29 -21.42
N ASP A 54 -36.55 -6.85 -22.12
CA ASP A 54 -36.69 -8.29 -22.34
C ASP A 54 -35.55 -8.82 -23.21
N TYR A 55 -35.21 -8.12 -24.30
CA TYR A 55 -34.06 -8.43 -25.13
C TYR A 55 -32.75 -8.45 -24.32
N LYS A 56 -32.51 -7.40 -23.51
CA LYS A 56 -31.33 -7.33 -22.62
C LYS A 56 -31.29 -8.52 -21.65
N SER A 57 -32.44 -8.93 -21.13
CA SER A 57 -32.55 -10.05 -20.19
C SER A 57 -32.28 -11.39 -20.86
N ALA A 58 -32.80 -11.61 -22.07
CA ALA A 58 -32.55 -12.79 -22.88
C ALA A 58 -31.05 -12.94 -23.21
N VAL A 59 -30.42 -11.87 -23.72
CA VAL A 59 -28.97 -11.83 -23.98
C VAL A 59 -28.18 -12.16 -22.71
N LYS A 60 -28.50 -11.52 -21.58
CA LYS A 60 -27.81 -11.79 -20.31
C LYS A 60 -27.95 -13.25 -19.87
N LYS A 61 -29.09 -13.89 -20.13
CA LYS A 61 -29.35 -15.29 -19.79
C LYS A 61 -28.53 -16.24 -20.68
N THR A 62 -28.46 -16.00 -21.98
CA THR A 62 -27.63 -16.79 -22.92
C THR A 62 -26.17 -16.82 -22.48
N PHE A 63 -25.62 -15.67 -22.07
CA PHE A 63 -24.23 -15.58 -21.61
C PHE A 63 -24.03 -15.94 -20.13
N ALA A 64 -25.09 -16.23 -19.36
CA ALA A 64 -24.96 -16.44 -17.92
C ALA A 64 -24.12 -17.69 -17.59
N GLU A 65 -24.40 -18.80 -18.24
CA GLU A 65 -23.75 -20.08 -18.01
C GLU A 65 -22.26 -20.09 -18.46
N PRO A 66 -21.90 -19.64 -19.69
CA PRO A 66 -20.49 -19.53 -20.08
C PRO A 66 -19.67 -18.61 -19.15
N LYS A 67 -20.25 -17.50 -18.68
CA LYS A 67 -19.58 -16.60 -17.71
C LYS A 67 -19.32 -17.29 -16.38
N ASP A 68 -20.30 -18.04 -15.87
CA ASP A 68 -20.15 -18.77 -14.61
C ASP A 68 -19.12 -19.90 -14.75
N MET A 69 -19.12 -20.63 -15.86
CA MET A 69 -18.12 -21.64 -16.17
C MET A 69 -16.71 -21.06 -16.26
N ALA A 70 -16.54 -19.96 -17.00
CA ALA A 70 -15.25 -19.26 -17.11
C ALA A 70 -14.76 -18.75 -15.74
N HIS A 71 -15.66 -18.20 -14.92
CA HIS A 71 -15.32 -17.75 -13.57
C HIS A 71 -14.91 -18.91 -12.65
N LYS A 72 -15.61 -20.05 -12.71
CA LYS A 72 -15.24 -21.27 -11.98
C LYS A 72 -13.90 -21.84 -12.43
N LEU A 73 -13.65 -21.85 -13.73
CA LEU A 73 -12.37 -22.29 -14.31
C LEU A 73 -11.23 -21.38 -13.86
N HIS A 74 -11.39 -20.07 -14.01
CA HIS A 74 -10.43 -19.08 -13.53
C HIS A 74 -10.13 -19.26 -12.04
N LYS A 75 -11.17 -19.38 -11.20
CA LYS A 75 -11.00 -19.63 -9.76
C LYS A 75 -10.20 -20.90 -9.48
N THR A 76 -10.44 -21.96 -10.24
CA THR A 76 -9.72 -23.23 -10.10
C THR A 76 -8.27 -23.10 -10.53
N ILE A 77 -7.99 -22.38 -11.61
CA ILE A 77 -6.63 -22.12 -12.10
C ILE A 77 -5.85 -21.32 -11.05
N VAL A 78 -6.42 -20.20 -10.58
CA VAL A 78 -5.81 -19.36 -9.54
C VAL A 78 -5.56 -20.15 -8.26
N ALA A 79 -6.50 -21.02 -7.87
CA ALA A 79 -6.31 -21.88 -6.69
C ALA A 79 -5.15 -22.86 -6.88
N ARG A 80 -5.05 -23.53 -8.03
CA ARG A 80 -3.95 -24.45 -8.32
C ARG A 80 -2.60 -23.76 -8.47
N GLU A 81 -2.59 -22.58 -9.10
CA GLU A 81 -1.41 -21.73 -9.18
C GLU A 81 -0.94 -21.37 -7.76
N LYS A 82 -1.86 -20.90 -6.92
CA LYS A 82 -1.56 -20.58 -5.51
C LYS A 82 -1.04 -21.80 -4.75
N GLU A 83 -1.67 -22.97 -4.87
CA GLU A 83 -1.21 -24.20 -4.23
C GLU A 83 0.20 -24.60 -4.69
N ALA A 84 0.54 -24.37 -5.97
CA ALA A 84 1.86 -24.62 -6.51
C ALA A 84 2.91 -23.59 -6.05
N LEU A 85 2.51 -22.32 -5.90
CA LEU A 85 3.40 -21.22 -5.47
C LEU A 85 3.60 -21.18 -3.95
N GLU A 86 2.62 -21.57 -3.14
CA GLU A 86 2.66 -21.48 -1.67
C GLU A 86 3.92 -22.08 -1.04
N PRO A 87 4.42 -23.27 -1.44
CA PRO A 87 5.67 -23.81 -0.90
C PRO A 87 6.88 -22.94 -1.24
N ALA A 88 6.95 -22.41 -2.47
CA ALA A 88 8.04 -21.55 -2.90
C ALA A 88 8.01 -20.20 -2.17
N GLU A 89 6.82 -19.61 -2.01
CA GLU A 89 6.61 -18.36 -1.27
C GLU A 89 6.98 -18.52 0.22
N LYS A 90 6.67 -19.68 0.84
CA LYS A 90 7.08 -19.98 2.22
C LYS A 90 8.60 -20.02 2.35
N ILE A 91 9.28 -20.75 1.46
CA ILE A 91 10.75 -20.82 1.45
C ILE A 91 11.35 -19.42 1.23
N GLU A 92 10.85 -18.67 0.26
CA GLU A 92 11.29 -17.31 -0.02
C GLU A 92 11.09 -16.39 1.20
N GLY A 93 9.95 -16.52 1.89
CA GLY A 93 9.65 -15.80 3.13
C GLY A 93 10.62 -16.14 4.26
N GLU A 94 10.89 -17.41 4.49
CA GLU A 94 11.85 -17.90 5.51
C GLU A 94 13.27 -17.39 5.23
N VAL A 95 13.74 -17.51 4.00
CA VAL A 95 15.08 -17.05 3.59
C VAL A 95 15.19 -15.53 3.71
N ARG A 96 14.17 -14.78 3.28
CA ARG A 96 14.12 -13.31 3.45
C ARG A 96 14.12 -12.90 4.91
N ALA A 97 13.39 -13.61 5.77
CA ALA A 97 13.38 -13.35 7.21
C ALA A 97 14.77 -13.59 7.83
N ALA A 98 15.45 -14.67 7.44
CA ALA A 98 16.82 -14.95 7.88
C ALA A 98 17.82 -13.88 7.43
N LEU A 99 17.74 -13.45 6.15
CA LEU A 99 18.56 -12.35 5.63
C LEU A 99 18.31 -11.03 6.36
N LYS A 100 17.04 -10.72 6.65
CA LYS A 100 16.66 -9.54 7.43
C LYS A 100 17.23 -9.60 8.85
N ALA A 101 17.05 -10.71 9.54
CA ALA A 101 17.56 -10.90 10.91
C ALA A 101 19.09 -10.79 10.97
N HIS A 102 19.79 -11.32 9.97
CA HIS A 102 21.24 -11.15 9.85
C HIS A 102 21.64 -9.68 9.64
N ALA A 103 20.94 -8.95 8.76
CA ALA A 103 21.20 -7.54 8.54
C ALA A 103 20.91 -6.67 9.78
N GLU A 104 19.85 -6.99 10.53
CA GLU A 104 19.52 -6.32 11.79
C GLU A 104 20.57 -6.57 12.88
N LYS A 105 21.04 -7.82 13.02
CA LYS A 105 22.14 -8.16 13.94
C LYS A 105 23.42 -7.41 13.62
N LEU A 106 23.82 -7.36 12.35
CA LEU A 106 25.02 -6.64 11.93
C LEU A 106 24.91 -5.14 12.23
N GLU A 107 23.72 -4.56 12.03
CA GLU A 107 23.47 -3.16 12.36
C GLU A 107 23.41 -2.91 13.88
N GLU A 108 22.93 -3.86 14.67
CA GLU A 108 22.99 -3.82 16.14
C GLU A 108 24.42 -3.91 16.66
N GLU A 109 25.23 -4.82 16.12
CA GLU A 109 26.66 -4.96 16.44
C GLU A 109 27.41 -3.67 16.09
N ARG A 110 27.15 -3.09 14.92
CA ARG A 110 27.72 -1.80 14.49
C ARG A 110 27.35 -0.68 15.47
N ARG A 111 26.08 -0.56 15.84
CA ARG A 111 25.61 0.43 16.82
C ARG A 111 26.11 0.17 18.24
N ALA A 112 26.33 -1.09 18.62
CA ALA A 112 26.89 -1.44 19.92
C ALA A 112 28.39 -1.09 19.99
N ALA A 113 29.15 -1.39 18.94
CA ALA A 113 30.55 -1.01 18.82
C ALA A 113 30.72 0.52 18.83
N GLU A 114 29.88 1.25 18.10
CA GLU A 114 29.89 2.72 18.09
C GLU A 114 29.57 3.30 19.47
N ARG A 115 28.56 2.75 20.18
CA ARG A 115 28.24 3.16 21.56
C ARG A 115 29.37 2.85 22.53
N ALA A 116 29.96 1.66 22.47
CA ALA A 116 31.06 1.28 23.34
C ALA A 116 32.29 2.18 23.11
N ALA A 117 32.63 2.48 21.85
CA ALA A 117 33.70 3.40 21.51
C ALA A 117 33.42 4.83 21.99
N ALA A 118 32.17 5.30 21.88
CA ALA A 118 31.76 6.61 22.39
C ALA A 118 31.81 6.68 23.93
N GLU A 119 31.41 5.60 24.63
CA GLU A 119 31.50 5.50 26.09
C GLU A 119 32.95 5.44 26.57
N GLU A 120 33.82 4.68 25.91
CA GLU A 120 35.25 4.64 26.24
C GLU A 120 35.91 6.00 26.01
N ALA A 121 35.61 6.66 24.88
CA ALA A 121 36.08 8.02 24.61
C ALA A 121 35.59 9.01 25.67
N ALA A 122 34.32 8.94 26.07
CA ALA A 122 33.76 9.80 27.11
C ALA A 122 34.42 9.57 28.48
N LYS A 123 34.68 8.31 28.86
CA LYS A 123 35.40 7.96 30.10
C LYS A 123 36.82 8.52 30.10
N ARG A 124 37.55 8.38 28.99
CA ARG A 124 38.91 8.93 28.87
C ARG A 124 38.94 10.46 28.91
N VAL A 125 37.98 11.14 28.28
CA VAL A 125 37.85 12.60 28.40
C VAL A 125 37.56 13.02 29.84
N ALA A 126 36.69 12.30 30.55
CA ALA A 126 36.40 12.58 31.95
C ALA A 126 37.62 12.34 32.86
N GLU A 127 38.38 11.26 32.62
CA GLU A 127 39.63 10.98 33.36
C GLU A 127 40.70 12.05 33.09
N GLN A 128 40.85 12.48 31.83
CA GLN A 128 41.74 13.57 31.47
C GLN A 128 41.34 14.87 32.17
N GLN A 129 40.04 15.20 32.20
CA GLN A 129 39.54 16.39 32.91
C GLN A 129 39.79 16.30 34.42
N ALA A 130 39.62 15.12 35.03
CA ALA A 130 39.88 14.92 36.45
C ALA A 130 41.37 15.08 36.79
N ARG A 131 42.28 14.53 35.98
CA ARG A 131 43.73 14.68 36.15
C ARG A 131 44.21 16.11 35.94
N LEU A 132 43.64 16.82 34.96
CA LEU A 132 43.93 18.25 34.76
C LEU A 132 43.45 19.08 35.96
N ALA A 133 42.27 18.79 36.51
CA ALA A 133 41.77 19.46 37.71
C ALA A 133 42.62 19.17 38.97
N GLU A 134 43.15 17.94 39.09
CA GLU A 134 44.10 17.55 40.15
C GLU A 134 45.41 18.33 40.05
N ALA A 135 45.99 18.44 38.85
CA ALA A 135 47.19 19.23 38.61
C ALA A 135 46.97 20.73 38.87
N GLU A 136 45.80 21.28 38.50
CA GLU A 136 45.44 22.67 38.80
C GLU A 136 45.34 22.91 40.32
N ALA A 137 44.81 21.95 41.09
CA ALA A 137 44.73 22.03 42.54
C ALA A 137 46.13 21.97 43.21
N LEU A 138 47.03 21.11 42.72
CA LEU A 138 48.42 21.02 43.21
C LEU A 138 49.21 22.29 42.91
N ARG A 139 49.05 22.87 41.71
CA ARG A 139 49.64 24.17 41.37
C ARG A 139 49.10 25.29 42.29
N ALA A 140 47.80 25.28 42.61
CA ALA A 140 47.21 26.24 43.54
C ALA A 140 47.71 26.06 44.99
N ALA A 141 48.14 24.85 45.37
CA ALA A 141 48.75 24.54 46.65
C ALA A 141 50.26 24.89 46.72
N GLY A 142 50.87 25.30 45.61
CA GLY A 142 52.28 25.70 45.51
C GLY A 142 53.26 24.54 45.25
N GLU A 143 52.76 23.34 44.91
CA GLU A 143 53.57 22.16 44.56
C GLU A 143 53.71 22.05 43.03
N GLU A 144 54.51 22.95 42.45
CA GLU A 144 54.58 23.16 41.00
C GLU A 144 55.31 22.01 40.27
N GLU A 145 56.34 21.41 40.87
CA GLU A 145 57.03 20.22 40.32
C GLU A 145 56.11 18.99 40.26
N VAL A 146 55.30 18.77 41.30
CA VAL A 146 54.37 17.64 41.38
C VAL A 146 53.21 17.82 40.39
N ALA A 147 52.75 19.06 40.19
CA ALA A 147 51.74 19.37 39.19
C ALA A 147 52.22 19.11 37.75
N GLU A 148 53.49 19.36 37.44
CA GLU A 148 54.07 19.08 36.13
C GLU A 148 54.25 17.57 35.88
N GLU A 149 54.65 16.80 36.89
CA GLU A 149 54.72 15.33 36.79
C GLU A 149 53.34 14.70 36.49
N VAL A 150 52.28 15.18 37.13
CA VAL A 150 50.90 14.70 36.88
C VAL A 150 50.41 15.04 35.47
N ILE A 151 50.81 16.19 34.92
CA ILE A 151 50.48 16.59 33.53
C ILE A 151 51.25 15.75 32.51
N GLU A 152 52.54 15.49 32.75
CA GLU A 152 53.37 14.62 31.93
C GLU A 152 52.82 13.19 31.89
N GLU A 153 52.50 12.62 33.06
CA GLU A 153 51.93 11.27 33.19
C GLU A 153 50.56 11.17 32.51
N ALA A 154 49.73 12.21 32.64
CA ALA A 154 48.45 12.33 31.92
C ALA A 154 48.59 12.57 30.41
N SER A 155 49.75 12.98 29.91
CA SER A 155 50.00 13.10 28.45
C SER A 155 50.57 11.80 27.85
N ALA A 156 51.40 11.07 28.62
CA ALA A 156 52.05 9.85 28.19
C ALA A 156 51.06 8.69 27.97
N LEU A 157 50.00 8.60 28.81
CA LEU A 157 48.97 7.56 28.71
C LEU A 157 48.07 7.66 27.45
N PHE A 158 48.11 8.77 26.71
CA PHE A 158 47.10 9.10 25.69
C PHE A 158 47.66 9.42 24.29
N THR A 159 48.94 9.09 24.02
CA THR A 159 49.58 9.36 22.72
C THR A 159 49.23 8.37 21.61
N ASP A 160 48.48 7.30 21.89
CA ASP A 160 48.09 6.32 20.87
C ASP A 160 46.77 6.72 20.20
N PRO A 161 46.77 7.16 18.92
CA PRO A 161 45.54 7.45 18.21
C PRO A 161 44.73 6.17 18.05
N MET A 162 43.56 6.14 18.68
CA MET A 162 42.66 5.00 18.63
C MET A 162 42.17 4.80 17.18
N MET A 163 42.79 3.85 16.48
CA MET A 163 42.19 3.28 15.28
C MET A 163 40.91 2.56 15.70
N ALA A 164 39.77 3.24 15.57
CA ALA A 164 38.47 2.58 15.63
C ALA A 164 38.51 1.38 14.68
N ALA A 165 38.36 0.17 15.22
CA ALA A 165 38.35 -1.03 14.42
C ALA A 165 37.33 -0.85 13.27
N PRO A 166 37.70 -1.14 12.02
CA PRO A 166 36.78 -1.00 10.91
C PRO A 166 35.54 -1.84 11.20
N ALA A 167 34.36 -1.20 11.18
CA ALA A 167 33.10 -1.89 11.35
C ALA A 167 33.02 -3.07 10.36
N PRO A 168 32.48 -4.22 10.77
CA PRO A 168 32.35 -5.37 9.88
C PRO A 168 31.50 -4.99 8.68
N GLU A 169 32.12 -4.84 7.51
CA GLU A 169 31.41 -4.60 6.26
C GLU A 169 30.72 -5.89 5.83
N ALA A 170 29.41 -5.82 5.62
CA ALA A 170 28.65 -6.97 5.12
C ALA A 170 29.23 -7.43 3.77
N PRO A 171 29.43 -8.74 3.56
CA PRO A 171 29.87 -9.26 2.27
C PRO A 171 28.83 -8.91 1.20
N LYS A 172 29.27 -8.18 0.16
CA LYS A 172 28.43 -7.84 -0.99
C LYS A 172 28.21 -9.09 -1.83
N VAL A 173 27.11 -9.80 -1.58
CA VAL A 173 26.70 -10.95 -2.39
C VAL A 173 26.12 -10.45 -3.71
N SER A 174 26.69 -10.86 -4.84
CA SER A 174 26.18 -10.51 -6.16
C SER A 174 24.74 -11.01 -6.34
N GLY A 175 23.82 -10.13 -6.72
CA GLY A 175 22.40 -10.47 -6.94
C GLY A 175 21.46 -10.13 -5.78
N LEU A 176 21.97 -9.72 -4.61
CA LEU A 176 21.16 -9.22 -3.50
C LEU A 176 21.26 -7.69 -3.41
N SER A 177 20.14 -6.99 -3.57
CA SER A 177 20.03 -5.54 -3.36
C SER A 177 19.14 -5.27 -2.15
N THR A 178 19.67 -4.51 -1.19
CA THR A 178 18.91 -4.03 -0.04
C THR A 178 18.51 -2.59 -0.26
N ARG A 179 17.25 -2.24 0.06
CA ARG A 179 16.75 -0.87 0.02
C ARG A 179 16.19 -0.48 1.40
N LYS A 180 16.43 0.76 1.82
CA LYS A 180 15.80 1.32 3.03
C LYS A 180 14.33 1.60 2.72
N ARG A 181 13.42 1.01 3.51
CA ARG A 181 11.97 1.31 3.49
C ARG A 181 11.64 2.06 4.77
N TYR A 182 11.13 3.28 4.63
CA TYR A 182 10.60 4.06 5.75
C TYR A 182 9.09 3.78 5.87
N VAL A 183 8.65 3.42 7.06
CA VAL A 183 7.24 3.18 7.40
C VAL A 183 6.86 4.21 8.46
N PHE A 184 5.65 4.75 8.38
CA PHE A 184 5.13 5.73 9.34
C PHE A 184 3.86 5.18 9.99
N GLU A 185 3.61 5.59 11.23
CA GLU A 185 2.37 5.35 11.95
C GLU A 185 1.73 6.71 12.26
N VAL A 186 0.40 6.80 12.11
CA VAL A 186 -0.32 8.05 12.36
C VAL A 186 -0.64 8.13 13.85
N VAL A 187 0.12 8.97 14.57
CA VAL A 187 -0.11 9.24 15.99
C VAL A 187 -1.29 10.20 16.20
N ASP A 188 -1.44 11.20 15.32
CA ASP A 188 -2.51 12.21 15.38
C ASP A 188 -2.90 12.65 13.97
N ALA A 189 -4.13 12.30 13.56
CA ALA A 189 -4.66 12.63 12.24
C ALA A 189 -5.00 14.12 12.07
N ALA A 190 -5.28 14.86 13.15
CA ALA A 190 -5.65 16.27 13.08
C ALA A 190 -4.45 17.18 12.77
N ARG A 191 -3.24 16.73 13.12
CA ARG A 191 -1.99 17.42 12.78
C ARG A 191 -1.51 17.18 11.35
N ILE A 192 -2.11 16.22 10.64
CA ILE A 192 -1.78 15.94 9.24
C ILE A 192 -2.34 17.07 8.36
N PRO A 193 -1.51 17.76 7.57
CA PRO A 193 -1.99 18.77 6.63
C PRO A 193 -3.04 18.20 5.67
N ARG A 194 -4.12 18.94 5.40
CA ARG A 194 -5.26 18.49 4.55
C ARG A 194 -4.85 18.01 3.15
N ARG A 195 -3.68 18.39 2.64
CA ARG A 195 -3.12 17.89 1.36
C ARG A 195 -2.82 16.39 1.36
N PHE A 196 -2.63 15.78 2.53
CA PHE A 196 -2.36 14.34 2.67
C PHE A 196 -3.60 13.55 3.09
N LEU A 197 -4.74 14.24 3.31
CA LEU A 197 -6.02 13.61 3.67
C LEU A 197 -6.89 13.49 2.41
N VAL A 198 -7.51 12.32 2.22
CA VAL A 198 -8.46 12.08 1.14
C VAL A 198 -9.87 12.05 1.72
N VAL A 199 -10.80 12.69 1.02
CA VAL A 199 -12.22 12.68 1.39
C VAL A 199 -12.81 11.31 1.10
N ASP A 200 -13.52 10.73 2.07
CA ASP A 200 -14.30 9.51 1.88
C ASP A 200 -15.52 9.81 0.99
N ARG A 201 -15.43 9.43 -0.28
CA ARG A 201 -16.51 9.63 -1.25
C ARG A 201 -17.74 8.79 -0.95
N ALA A 202 -17.58 7.60 -0.37
CA ALA A 202 -18.70 6.70 -0.11
C ALA A 202 -19.58 7.25 1.01
N ALA A 203 -18.96 7.69 2.11
CA ALA A 203 -19.68 8.31 3.22
C ALA A 203 -20.40 9.60 2.79
N VAL A 204 -19.76 10.44 1.95
CA VAL A 204 -20.39 11.63 1.39
C VAL A 204 -21.59 11.26 0.51
N GLN A 205 -21.44 10.26 -0.38
CA GLN A 205 -22.53 9.84 -1.27
C GLN A 205 -23.71 9.25 -0.51
N GLU A 206 -23.48 8.55 0.59
CA GLU A 206 -24.57 8.03 1.44
C GLU A 206 -25.43 9.17 2.01
N ILE A 207 -24.79 10.24 2.49
CA ILE A 207 -25.49 11.43 3.01
C ILE A 207 -26.22 12.16 1.88
N VAL A 208 -25.61 12.26 0.69
CA VAL A 208 -26.26 12.83 -0.51
C VAL A 208 -27.49 12.02 -0.91
N ASN A 209 -27.41 10.69 -0.93
CA ASN A 209 -28.55 9.83 -1.27
C ASN A 209 -29.67 9.93 -0.24
N ARG A 210 -29.33 10.07 1.05
CA ARG A 210 -30.30 10.20 2.15
C ARG A 210 -30.98 11.57 2.18
N SER A 211 -30.22 12.63 1.94
CA SER A 211 -30.64 14.02 2.20
C SER A 211 -30.94 14.81 0.92
N GLY A 212 -30.66 14.24 -0.25
CA GLY A 212 -30.83 14.90 -1.54
C GLY A 212 -30.08 16.23 -1.62
N GLU A 213 -30.77 17.26 -2.10
CA GLU A 213 -30.23 18.63 -2.21
C GLU A 213 -29.85 19.23 -0.84
N ALA A 214 -30.46 18.76 0.26
CA ALA A 214 -30.13 19.25 1.60
C ALA A 214 -28.76 18.76 2.10
N ALA A 215 -28.10 17.83 1.41
CA ALA A 215 -26.76 17.37 1.79
C ALA A 215 -25.70 18.48 1.74
N GLU A 216 -25.89 19.53 0.91
CA GLU A 216 -25.01 20.71 0.88
C GLU A 216 -24.98 21.46 2.22
N SER A 217 -26.07 21.40 2.99
CA SER A 217 -26.15 22.03 4.32
C SER A 217 -25.48 21.23 5.42
N ILE A 218 -25.37 19.90 5.24
CA ILE A 218 -24.81 18.97 6.21
C ILE A 218 -23.29 18.84 6.03
N ILE A 219 -22.83 18.87 4.78
CA ILE A 219 -21.41 18.74 4.43
C ILE A 219 -20.96 20.04 3.74
N PRO A 220 -20.32 20.96 4.47
CA PRO A 220 -19.81 22.18 3.86
C PRO A 220 -18.80 21.87 2.74
N GLY A 221 -19.01 22.44 1.56
CA GLY A 221 -18.08 22.35 0.43
C GLY A 221 -18.43 21.31 -0.65
N ILE A 222 -19.60 20.67 -0.59
CA ILE A 222 -20.11 19.82 -1.69
C ILE A 222 -21.18 20.56 -2.50
N LYS A 223 -21.36 20.17 -3.77
CA LYS A 223 -22.46 20.62 -4.64
C LYS A 223 -23.21 19.42 -5.19
N VAL A 224 -24.51 19.35 -4.95
CA VAL A 224 -25.40 18.27 -5.39
C VAL A 224 -26.10 18.70 -6.69
N LYS A 225 -26.21 17.77 -7.64
CA LYS A 225 -26.97 17.98 -8.89
C LYS A 225 -28.04 16.91 -8.99
N THR A 226 -29.25 17.32 -9.35
CA THR A 226 -30.40 16.43 -9.55
C THR A 226 -30.53 16.11 -11.04
N GLU A 227 -30.48 14.83 -11.40
CA GLU A 227 -30.67 14.33 -12.76
C GLU A 227 -31.87 13.39 -12.79
N PHE A 228 -32.82 13.63 -13.68
CA PHE A 228 -34.01 12.79 -13.83
C PHE A 228 -33.70 11.62 -14.76
N VAL A 229 -33.49 10.45 -14.18
CA VAL A 229 -33.26 9.20 -14.92
C VAL A 229 -34.55 8.37 -14.91
N PRO A 230 -35.19 8.11 -16.06
CA PRO A 230 -36.37 7.25 -16.11
C PRO A 230 -35.98 5.80 -15.79
N VAL A 231 -36.71 5.16 -14.87
CA VAL A 231 -36.49 3.77 -14.46
C VAL A 231 -37.75 2.96 -14.71
N LEU A 232 -37.60 1.81 -15.38
CA LEU A 232 -38.68 0.83 -15.53
C LEU A 232 -38.88 0.09 -14.20
N ARG A 233 -40.14 -0.02 -13.76
CA ARG A 233 -40.52 -0.88 -12.63
C ARG A 233 -40.86 -2.28 -13.11
#